data_AF-A0A1I0S6V3-F1
#
_entry.id   AF-A0A1I0S6V3-F1
#
_cell.length_a   1.000
_cell.length_b   1.000
_cell.length_c   1.000
_cell.angle_alpha   90.00
_cell.angle_beta   90.00
_cell.angle_gamma   90.00
#
_symmetry.space_group_name_H-M   'P 1'
#
loop_
_entity.id
_entity.type
_entity.pdbx_description
1 polymer ?
#
loop_
_entity_poly.entity_id
_entity_poly.type
_entity_poly.pdbx_seq_one_letter_code
_entity_poly.pdbx_strand_id
1 'polypeptide(L)'
;MFKPRKLFIIILLIVVALPFVVLLVNKLISLSYNRSFKDIRETVSSDNYTLVKVKVPGNTFQYTFASRFAPEGDPRLEEKDPAEGYLCYDVVKKQLVMETEEYVLSEEEGGSPDRLVHFVNIDLDGNITADKKGLYLQDSTAFQHAIVLKDHIKTFHHWNDKNEEVSLRHFSMDNFNSNCLNPLRGFGNPNGSGVCYAWSGTGYYVIRMNNELLKVKIPCRREGILIPEEYEYNTGLSFYKLPADANQPDVAFLVYTPRFQPNELYILKKKH
;
A
#
# COMPACT_ATOMS: atom_id res chain seq x y z
N MET A 1 17.23 -34.57 -41.84
CA MET A 1 17.82 -33.22 -41.92
C MET A 1 16.71 -32.22 -42.22
N PHE A 2 16.32 -31.38 -41.25
CA PHE A 2 15.30 -30.35 -41.51
C PHE A 2 15.86 -29.33 -42.50
N LYS A 3 15.11 -29.01 -43.56
CA LYS A 3 15.49 -27.90 -44.45
C LYS A 3 15.58 -26.62 -43.61
N PRO A 4 16.62 -25.77 -43.77
CA PRO A 4 16.89 -24.63 -42.91
C PRO A 4 15.68 -23.67 -42.74
N ARG A 5 14.84 -23.55 -43.79
CA ARG A 5 13.57 -22.80 -43.74
C ARG A 5 12.57 -23.34 -42.72
N LYS A 6 12.44 -24.67 -42.59
CA LYS A 6 11.52 -25.29 -41.61
C LYS A 6 12.00 -25.05 -40.18
N LEU A 7 13.31 -25.14 -39.95
CA LEU A 7 13.90 -24.87 -38.64
C LEU A 7 13.68 -23.41 -38.22
N PHE A 8 13.89 -22.46 -39.13
CA PHE A 8 13.65 -21.03 -38.86
C PHE A 8 12.19 -20.74 -38.47
N ILE A 9 11.22 -21.30 -39.20
CA ILE A 9 9.79 -21.12 -38.89
C ILE A 9 9.45 -21.69 -37.51
N ILE A 10 10.00 -22.85 -37.15
CA ILE A 10 9.78 -23.45 -35.82
C ILE A 10 10.34 -22.55 -34.72
N ILE A 11 11.56 -22.03 -34.88
CA ILE A 11 12.17 -21.11 -33.91
C ILE A 11 11.31 -19.84 -33.76
N LEU A 12 10.87 -19.25 -34.87
CA LEU A 12 10.01 -18.07 -34.85
C LEU A 12 8.70 -18.33 -34.10
N LEU A 13 8.04 -19.47 -34.36
CA LEU A 13 6.82 -19.86 -33.66
C LEU A 13 7.05 -20.03 -32.16
N ILE A 14 8.16 -20.62 -31.73
CA ILE A 14 8.51 -20.77 -30.31
C ILE A 14 8.67 -19.39 -29.66
N VAL A 15 9.41 -18.48 -30.31
CA VAL A 15 9.65 -17.12 -29.78
C VAL A 15 8.33 -16.34 -29.65
N VAL A 16 7.45 -16.44 -30.65
CA VAL A 16 6.13 -15.78 -30.61
C VAL A 16 5.21 -16.42 -29.57
N ALA A 17 5.26 -17.74 -29.39
CA ALA A 17 4.42 -18.45 -28.43
C ALA A 17 4.86 -18.24 -26.97
N LEU A 18 6.14 -18.01 -26.72
CA LEU A 18 6.73 -17.96 -25.36
C LEU A 18 6.00 -16.97 -24.43
N PRO A 19 5.72 -15.70 -24.80
CA PRO A 19 4.97 -14.79 -23.94
C PRO A 19 3.58 -15.30 -23.57
N PHE A 20 2.87 -15.91 -24.51
CA PHE A 20 1.53 -16.47 -24.26
C PHE A 20 1.58 -17.65 -23.29
N VAL A 21 2.59 -18.51 -23.41
CA VAL A 21 2.80 -19.62 -22.46
C VAL A 21 3.11 -19.09 -21.07
N VAL A 22 3.97 -18.06 -20.94
CA VAL A 22 4.28 -17.42 -19.65
C VAL A 22 3.03 -16.82 -19.02
N LEU A 23 2.20 -16.12 -19.80
CA LEU A 23 0.93 -15.55 -19.31
C LEU A 23 -0.07 -16.64 -18.91
N LEU A 24 -0.16 -17.74 -19.67
CA LEU A 24 -1.01 -18.86 -19.32
C LEU A 24 -0.59 -19.50 -17.99
N VAL A 25 0.71 -19.79 -17.82
CA VAL A 25 1.25 -20.33 -16.56
C VAL A 25 0.99 -19.36 -15.40
N ASN A 26 1.23 -18.07 -15.60
CA ASN A 26 0.94 -17.04 -14.61
C ASN A 26 -0.54 -17.08 -14.19
N LYS A 27 -1.47 -17.16 -15.15
CA LYS A 27 -2.91 -17.21 -14.88
C LYS A 27 -3.32 -18.48 -14.12
N LEU A 28 -2.77 -19.65 -14.50
CA LEU A 28 -3.04 -20.92 -13.82
C LEU A 28 -2.56 -20.87 -12.36
N ILE A 29 -1.39 -20.29 -12.10
CA ILE A 29 -0.89 -20.07 -10.74
C ILE A 29 -1.83 -19.13 -9.98
N SER A 30 -2.21 -17.99 -10.58
CA SER A 30 -3.14 -17.02 -9.97
C SER A 30 -4.48 -17.64 -9.57
N LEU A 31 -5.01 -18.60 -10.33
CA LEU A 31 -6.24 -19.32 -9.96
C LEU A 31 -6.11 -20.10 -8.64
N SER A 32 -4.93 -20.69 -8.39
CA SER A 32 -4.65 -21.36 -7.11
C SER A 32 -4.58 -20.37 -5.96
N TYR A 33 -3.89 -19.24 -6.16
CA TYR A 33 -3.79 -18.17 -5.18
C TYR A 33 -5.15 -17.52 -4.86
N ASN A 34 -6.01 -17.31 -5.87
CA ASN A 34 -7.35 -16.75 -5.69
C ASN A 34 -8.23 -17.54 -4.72
N ARG A 35 -7.99 -18.84 -4.55
CA ARG A 35 -8.73 -19.68 -3.60
C ARG A 35 -8.26 -19.53 -2.16
N SER A 36 -7.00 -19.18 -1.95
CA SER A 36 -6.36 -19.16 -0.61
C SER A 36 -6.06 -17.75 -0.08
N PHE A 37 -6.19 -16.73 -0.92
CA PHE A 37 -5.97 -15.33 -0.58
C PHE A 37 -7.28 -14.56 -0.70
N LYS A 38 -7.61 -13.82 0.36
CA LYS A 38 -8.79 -12.96 0.41
C LYS A 38 -8.47 -11.56 -0.07
N ASP A 39 -9.46 -10.85 -0.59
CA ASP A 39 -9.31 -9.42 -0.87
C ASP A 39 -9.00 -8.68 0.44
N ILE A 40 -8.08 -7.69 0.41
CA ILE A 40 -7.73 -6.94 1.63
C ILE A 40 -8.94 -6.26 2.26
N ARG A 41 -9.96 -5.92 1.46
CA ARG A 41 -11.20 -5.27 1.92
C ARG A 41 -12.13 -6.22 2.66
N GLU A 42 -11.93 -7.52 2.53
CA GLU A 42 -12.63 -8.54 3.30
C GLU A 42 -11.92 -8.76 4.64
N THR A 43 -12.65 -9.23 5.66
CA THR A 43 -12.01 -9.66 6.90
C THR A 43 -11.11 -10.87 6.64
N VAL A 44 -9.82 -10.70 6.89
CA VAL A 44 -8.81 -11.75 6.78
C VAL A 44 -8.39 -12.17 8.18
N SER A 45 -8.39 -13.46 8.44
CA SER A 45 -8.06 -13.98 9.78
C SER A 45 -7.19 -15.22 9.66
N SER A 46 -6.29 -15.38 10.63
CA SER A 46 -5.55 -16.62 10.92
C SER A 46 -6.15 -17.28 12.16
N ASP A 47 -5.39 -18.04 12.93
CA ASP A 47 -5.90 -18.66 14.16
C ASP A 47 -6.10 -17.60 15.24
N ASN A 48 -5.06 -16.83 15.56
CA ASN A 48 -5.10 -15.84 16.63
C ASN A 48 -5.17 -14.39 16.17
N TYR A 49 -5.06 -14.09 14.86
CA TYR A 49 -5.06 -12.71 14.37
C TYR A 49 -6.20 -12.44 13.39
N THR A 50 -6.59 -11.18 13.32
CA THR A 50 -7.51 -10.68 12.31
C THR A 50 -7.02 -9.34 11.77
N LEU A 51 -7.13 -9.19 10.45
CA LEU A 51 -6.97 -7.95 9.73
C LEU A 51 -8.37 -7.43 9.39
N VAL A 52 -8.69 -6.22 9.86
CA VAL A 52 -9.98 -5.59 9.63
C VAL A 52 -9.80 -4.16 9.11
N LYS A 53 -10.65 -3.77 8.17
CA LYS A 53 -10.70 -2.39 7.68
C LYS A 53 -11.24 -1.47 8.78
N VAL A 54 -10.52 -0.39 9.06
CA VAL A 54 -10.98 0.66 9.95
C VAL A 54 -11.84 1.64 9.18
N LYS A 55 -13.03 1.94 9.70
CA LYS A 55 -13.94 2.93 9.10
C LYS A 55 -13.51 4.31 9.54
N VAL A 56 -12.59 4.92 8.81
CA VAL A 56 -12.12 6.29 9.11
C VAL A 56 -13.15 7.30 8.57
N PRO A 57 -13.58 8.31 9.36
CA PRO A 57 -14.52 9.32 8.91
C PRO A 57 -13.86 10.31 7.93
N GLY A 58 -14.70 11.00 7.16
CA GLY A 58 -14.29 11.88 6.07
C GLY A 58 -14.30 11.20 4.70
N ASN A 59 -14.20 12.00 3.64
CA ASN A 59 -14.22 11.51 2.26
C ASN A 59 -12.82 11.11 1.77
N THR A 60 -11.77 11.71 2.34
CA THR A 60 -10.39 11.44 1.97
C THR A 60 -9.53 11.27 3.21
N PHE A 61 -9.01 10.07 3.45
CA PHE A 61 -7.87 9.92 4.35
C PHE A 61 -6.63 10.42 3.63
N GLN A 62 -6.05 11.52 4.10
CA GLN A 62 -4.81 12.06 3.55
C GLN A 62 -3.61 11.43 4.26
N TYR A 63 -3.02 10.45 3.59
CA TYR A 63 -1.71 9.94 3.96
C TYR A 63 -0.67 10.87 3.31
N THR A 64 -0.02 11.72 4.10
CA THR A 64 0.93 12.74 3.61
C THR A 64 2.30 12.61 4.23
N PHE A 65 3.33 12.79 3.40
CA PHE A 65 4.74 12.58 3.73
C PHE A 65 5.38 13.69 4.59
N ALA A 66 4.58 14.51 5.29
CA ALA A 66 5.03 15.79 5.82
C ALA A 66 5.47 15.71 7.29
N SER A 67 6.72 16.12 7.56
CA SER A 67 7.33 16.23 8.90
C SER A 67 6.61 17.18 9.87
N ARG A 68 5.67 18.00 9.39
CA ARG A 68 4.94 19.02 10.18
C ARG A 68 4.14 18.45 11.35
N PHE A 69 3.85 17.15 11.35
CA PHE A 69 3.11 16.47 12.42
C PHE A 69 4.02 15.73 13.40
N ALA A 70 5.32 15.69 13.11
CA ALA A 70 6.26 15.11 14.03
C ALA A 70 6.46 16.06 15.22
N PRO A 71 6.45 15.56 16.48
CA PRO A 71 6.66 16.41 17.64
C PRO A 71 7.96 17.21 17.51
N GLU A 72 7.92 18.51 17.82
CA GLU A 72 9.14 19.33 17.88
C GLU A 72 10.18 18.68 18.80
N GLY A 73 11.37 18.40 18.27
CA GLY A 73 12.51 17.93 19.05
C GLY A 73 12.67 16.41 19.19
N ASP A 74 12.03 15.55 18.38
CA ASP A 74 12.46 14.15 18.31
C ASP A 74 13.85 14.06 17.64
N PRO A 75 14.93 13.72 18.36
CA PRO A 75 16.29 13.68 17.81
C PRO A 75 16.44 12.60 16.73
N ARG A 76 15.48 11.67 16.60
CA ARG A 76 15.43 10.65 15.55
C ARG A 76 14.99 11.21 14.18
N LEU A 77 14.64 12.49 14.11
CA LEU A 77 14.23 13.20 12.90
C LEU A 77 15.31 14.15 12.35
N GLU A 78 16.44 14.31 13.06
CA GLU A 78 17.62 15.02 12.54
C GLU A 78 18.39 14.22 11.48
N GLU A 79 17.97 12.98 11.19
CA GLU A 79 18.50 12.20 10.08
C GLU A 79 18.10 12.82 8.72
N LYS A 80 19.08 12.88 7.82
CA LYS A 80 19.01 13.42 6.44
C LYS A 80 17.94 12.80 5.53
N ASP A 81 17.16 11.83 6.02
CA ASP A 81 16.03 11.26 5.30
C ASP A 81 14.75 11.84 5.88
N PRO A 82 13.96 12.63 5.11
CA PRO A 82 12.73 13.21 5.59
C PRO A 82 11.76 12.09 6.04
N ALA A 83 11.71 11.88 7.35
CA ALA A 83 10.78 11.03 8.10
C ALA A 83 9.97 10.04 7.26
N GLU A 84 10.52 8.84 7.05
CA GLU A 84 9.75 7.67 6.61
C GLU A 84 8.80 7.23 7.74
N GLY A 85 7.61 7.82 7.82
CA GLY A 85 6.58 7.43 8.80
C GLY A 85 5.42 8.41 8.92
N TYR A 86 4.17 7.94 8.80
CA TYR A 86 2.97 8.78 8.55
C TYR A 86 1.76 8.41 9.39
N LEU A 87 1.95 7.49 10.33
CA LEU A 87 0.96 7.14 11.34
C LEU A 87 1.47 7.63 12.69
N CYS A 88 0.66 8.42 13.39
CA CYS A 88 1.01 8.90 14.72
C CYS A 88 0.36 8.01 15.77
N TYR A 89 1.11 7.61 16.78
CA TYR A 89 0.61 6.80 17.89
C TYR A 89 0.80 7.55 19.22
N ASP A 90 -0.30 7.89 19.87
CA ASP A 90 -0.28 8.50 21.21
C ASP A 90 0.08 7.42 22.24
N VAL A 91 1.28 7.52 22.82
CA VAL A 91 1.81 6.52 23.76
C VAL A 91 1.12 6.56 25.12
N VAL A 92 0.52 7.70 25.49
CA VAL A 92 -0.18 7.88 26.76
C VAL A 92 -1.59 7.32 26.67
N LYS A 93 -2.33 7.72 25.62
CA LYS A 93 -3.71 7.29 25.40
C LYS A 93 -3.83 5.94 24.68
N LYS A 94 -2.72 5.42 24.14
CA LYS A 94 -2.64 4.13 23.44
C LYS A 94 -3.60 4.05 22.25
N GLN A 95 -3.50 5.04 21.37
CA GLN A 95 -4.38 5.18 20.22
C GLN A 95 -3.62 5.74 19.03
N LEU A 96 -4.04 5.37 17.84
CA LEU A 96 -3.59 6.00 16.61
C LEU A 96 -4.25 7.37 16.48
N VAL A 97 -3.51 8.37 16.02
CA VAL A 97 -3.98 9.73 15.73
C VAL A 97 -3.72 9.98 14.25
N MET A 98 -4.74 10.43 13.52
CA MET A 98 -4.64 10.67 12.08
C MET A 98 -5.37 11.94 11.65
N GLU A 99 -4.87 12.56 10.58
CA GLU A 99 -5.55 13.64 9.87
C GLU A 99 -6.34 13.07 8.68
N THR A 100 -7.62 13.43 8.55
CA THR A 100 -8.40 13.21 7.34
C THR A 100 -9.06 14.49 6.85
N GLU A 101 -9.57 14.47 5.62
CA GLU A 101 -10.23 15.61 5.00
C GLU A 101 -11.61 15.23 4.44
N GLU A 102 -12.53 16.19 4.55
CA GLU A 102 -13.84 16.16 3.91
C GLU A 102 -14.04 17.46 3.12
N TYR A 103 -14.49 17.34 1.87
CA TYR A 103 -14.87 18.49 1.05
C TYR A 103 -16.37 18.69 1.17
N VAL A 104 -16.80 19.81 1.74
CA VAL A 104 -18.21 20.17 1.93
C VAL A 104 -18.58 21.29 0.95
N LEU A 105 -19.74 21.18 0.31
CA LEU A 105 -20.21 22.24 -0.58
C LEU A 105 -20.55 23.49 0.24
N SER A 106 -19.99 24.64 -0.15
CA SER A 106 -20.36 25.92 0.43
C SER A 106 -21.84 26.23 0.15
N GLU A 107 -22.52 26.85 1.11
CA GLU A 107 -23.92 27.26 0.96
C GLU A 107 -24.09 28.38 -0.09
N GLU A 108 -23.01 29.04 -0.51
CA GLU A 108 -23.03 30.02 -1.58
C GLU A 108 -23.08 29.34 -2.96
N GLU A 109 -24.13 29.64 -3.74
CA GLU A 109 -24.28 29.13 -5.12
C GLU A 109 -23.04 29.45 -5.97
N GLY A 110 -22.32 28.40 -6.37
CA GLY A 110 -21.13 28.50 -7.23
C GLY A 110 -19.79 28.57 -6.51
N GLY A 111 -19.77 28.48 -5.16
CA GLY A 111 -18.54 28.38 -4.38
C GLY A 111 -17.78 27.07 -4.62
N SER A 112 -16.44 27.12 -4.57
CA SER A 112 -15.61 25.92 -4.44
C SER A 112 -15.93 25.22 -3.12
N PRO A 113 -15.88 23.88 -3.06
CA PRO A 113 -16.11 23.18 -1.80
C PRO A 113 -15.06 23.55 -0.76
N ASP A 114 -15.52 23.81 0.46
CA ASP A 114 -14.67 24.08 1.61
C ASP A 114 -14.04 22.77 2.11
N ARG A 115 -12.78 22.87 2.56
CA ARG A 115 -12.01 21.74 3.07
C ARG A 115 -12.09 21.67 4.59
N LEU A 116 -12.83 20.70 5.10
CA LEU A 116 -12.92 20.38 6.51
C LEU A 116 -11.81 19.38 6.89
N VAL A 117 -10.98 19.75 7.87
CA VAL A 117 -9.95 18.86 8.40
C VAL A 117 -10.51 18.12 9.61
N HIS A 118 -10.17 16.84 9.74
CA HIS A 118 -10.53 15.97 10.84
C HIS A 118 -9.27 15.44 11.53
N PHE A 119 -9.26 15.49 12.87
CA PHE A 119 -8.32 14.71 13.68
C PHE A 119 -9.06 13.55 14.32
N VAL A 120 -8.71 12.34 13.87
CA VAL A 120 -9.36 11.10 14.25
C VAL A 120 -8.44 10.32 15.18
N ASN A 121 -8.97 9.94 16.33
CA ASN A 121 -8.31 9.04 17.27
C ASN A 121 -8.93 7.65 17.15
N ILE A 122 -8.09 6.62 17.05
CA ILE A 122 -8.51 5.24 16.84
C ILE A 122 -7.84 4.36 17.88
N ASP A 123 -8.62 3.62 18.66
CA ASP A 123 -8.08 2.68 19.64
C ASP A 123 -7.41 1.47 18.96
N LEU A 124 -6.77 0.62 19.78
CA LEU A 124 -6.13 -0.61 19.31
C LEU A 124 -7.11 -1.70 18.90
N ASP A 125 -8.41 -1.44 19.06
CA ASP A 125 -9.48 -2.28 18.54
C ASP A 125 -9.99 -1.82 17.16
N GLY A 126 -9.55 -0.67 16.68
CA GLY A 126 -10.00 -0.07 15.42
C GLY A 126 -11.28 0.76 15.55
N ASN A 127 -11.71 1.11 16.76
CA ASN A 127 -12.85 2.00 16.99
C ASN A 127 -12.38 3.46 17.04
N ILE A 128 -13.21 4.36 16.51
CA ILE A 128 -12.98 5.80 16.63
C ILE A 128 -13.34 6.23 18.06
N THR A 129 -12.37 6.78 18.80
CA THR A 129 -12.57 7.28 20.17
C THR A 129 -12.81 8.80 20.20
N ALA A 130 -12.34 9.52 19.19
CA ALA A 130 -12.61 10.94 18.99
C ALA A 130 -12.49 11.32 17.50
N ASP A 131 -13.30 12.29 17.08
CA ASP A 131 -13.26 12.94 15.76
C ASP A 131 -13.47 14.44 15.96
N LYS A 132 -12.39 15.21 15.88
CA LYS A 132 -12.43 16.68 15.93
C LYS A 132 -12.40 17.24 14.52
N LYS A 133 -13.40 18.01 14.14
CA LYS A 133 -13.53 18.59 12.79
C LYS A 133 -13.55 20.12 12.80
N GLY A 134 -12.97 20.74 11.77
CA GLY A 134 -12.97 22.19 11.64
C GLY A 134 -12.29 22.70 10.37
N LEU A 135 -12.77 23.86 9.90
CA LEU A 135 -12.10 24.66 8.89
C LEU A 135 -10.89 25.29 9.62
N TYR A 136 -9.67 24.90 9.28
CA TYR A 136 -8.43 25.41 9.91
C TYR A 136 -8.12 24.92 11.34
N LEU A 137 -8.34 23.64 11.62
CA LEU A 137 -7.81 23.04 12.85
C LEU A 137 -6.27 23.06 12.84
N GLN A 138 -5.69 23.89 13.71
CA GLN A 138 -4.27 23.84 14.11
C GLN A 138 -4.17 23.34 15.55
N ASP A 139 -4.62 22.10 15.80
CA ASP A 139 -4.58 21.53 17.14
C ASP A 139 -3.27 20.75 17.35
N SER A 140 -2.18 21.47 17.66
CA SER A 140 -0.90 20.85 18.01
C SER A 140 -1.00 19.96 19.26
N THR A 141 -2.04 20.14 20.09
CA THR A 141 -2.21 19.32 21.31
C THR A 141 -2.64 17.89 20.99
N ALA A 142 -3.23 17.64 19.81
CA ALA A 142 -3.63 16.30 19.39
C ALA A 142 -2.43 15.33 19.27
N PHE A 143 -1.22 15.87 19.06
CA PHE A 143 0.01 15.09 18.86
C PHE A 143 1.03 15.25 20.01
N GLN A 144 0.66 15.87 21.13
CA GLN A 144 1.60 16.20 22.23
C GLN A 144 2.35 14.97 22.79
N HIS A 145 1.72 13.80 22.77
CA HIS A 145 2.31 12.53 23.21
C HIS A 145 2.41 11.50 22.07
N ALA A 146 2.29 11.95 20.83
CA ALA A 146 2.35 11.06 19.69
C ALA A 146 3.80 10.77 19.31
N ILE A 147 4.07 9.53 18.94
CA ILE A 147 5.29 9.16 18.20
C ILE A 147 4.92 8.87 16.75
N VAL A 148 5.86 9.07 15.84
CA VAL A 148 5.69 8.68 14.44
C VAL A 148 6.05 7.21 14.28
N LEU A 149 5.14 6.41 13.73
CA LEU A 149 5.37 5.03 13.34
C LEU A 149 6.05 5.02 11.97
N LYS A 150 7.19 4.31 11.87
CA LYS A 150 7.94 4.16 10.62
C LYS A 150 7.30 3.09 9.73
N ASP A 151 7.31 3.32 8.42
CA ASP A 151 6.92 2.28 7.47
C ASP A 151 8.01 1.22 7.43
N HIS A 152 7.65 -0.02 7.80
CA HIS A 152 8.58 -1.15 7.75
C HIS A 152 8.73 -1.69 6.32
N ILE A 153 7.84 -1.30 5.42
CA ILE A 153 7.95 -1.59 4.00
C ILE A 153 8.72 -0.45 3.33
N LYS A 154 9.97 -0.69 2.95
CA LYS A 154 10.73 0.29 2.18
C LYS A 154 10.16 0.41 0.76
N THR A 155 10.22 1.61 0.20
CA THR A 155 9.80 1.90 -1.20
C THR A 155 10.45 0.96 -2.22
N PHE A 156 11.71 0.57 -1.97
CA PHE A 156 12.46 -0.39 -2.77
C PHE A 156 12.89 -1.57 -1.89
N HIS A 157 11.97 -2.47 -1.56
CA HIS A 157 12.33 -3.73 -0.89
C HIS A 157 12.06 -4.94 -1.79
N HIS A 158 12.73 -6.06 -1.45
CA HIS A 158 12.58 -7.32 -2.15
C HIS A 158 11.24 -7.96 -1.80
N TRP A 159 10.21 -7.61 -2.57
CA TRP A 159 8.85 -8.10 -2.34
C TRP A 159 8.77 -9.64 -2.31
N ASN A 160 9.68 -10.37 -2.96
CA ASN A 160 9.69 -11.82 -2.99
C ASN A 160 10.39 -12.50 -1.79
N ASP A 161 11.06 -11.75 -0.90
CA ASP A 161 11.72 -12.32 0.27
C ASP A 161 10.66 -12.87 1.24
N LYS A 162 10.79 -14.16 1.56
CA LYS A 162 9.83 -14.88 2.40
C LYS A 162 9.99 -14.58 3.88
N ASN A 163 11.12 -14.01 4.27
CA ASN A 163 11.49 -13.72 5.66
C ASN A 163 10.97 -12.36 6.12
N GLU A 164 10.69 -11.48 5.16
CA GLU A 164 10.07 -10.18 5.42
C GLU A 164 8.69 -10.33 6.05
N GLU A 165 8.30 -9.31 6.82
CA GLU A 165 7.01 -9.26 7.51
C GLU A 165 5.86 -9.16 6.52
N VAL A 166 6.07 -8.47 5.41
CA VAL A 166 5.13 -8.42 4.29
C VAL A 166 5.87 -8.87 3.05
N SER A 167 5.34 -9.90 2.39
CA SER A 167 5.99 -10.52 1.23
C SER A 167 4.99 -10.83 0.13
N LEU A 168 5.29 -10.42 -1.09
CA LEU A 168 4.62 -10.81 -2.32
C LEU A 168 4.99 -12.24 -2.69
N ARG A 169 4.01 -13.13 -2.71
CA ARG A 169 4.18 -14.53 -3.12
C ARG A 169 4.01 -14.73 -4.61
N HIS A 170 3.13 -13.95 -5.23
CA HIS A 170 2.81 -14.04 -6.64
C HIS A 170 2.20 -12.74 -7.14
N PHE A 171 2.40 -12.43 -8.42
CA PHE A 171 1.74 -11.33 -9.12
C PHE A 171 0.99 -11.86 -10.34
N SER A 172 -0.34 -11.73 -10.35
CA SER A 172 -1.17 -12.00 -11.53
C SER A 172 -0.99 -10.87 -12.54
N MET A 173 -0.55 -11.22 -13.74
CA MET A 173 -0.48 -10.30 -14.88
C MET A 173 -1.85 -10.28 -15.57
N ASP A 174 -2.65 -9.24 -15.31
CA ASP A 174 -4.02 -9.16 -15.82
C ASP A 174 -4.12 -8.24 -17.06
N ASN A 175 -3.54 -7.03 -17.02
CA ASN A 175 -3.55 -6.11 -18.15
C ASN A 175 -2.16 -5.59 -18.49
N PHE A 176 -1.79 -5.74 -19.77
CA PHE A 176 -0.56 -5.19 -20.34
C PHE A 176 -0.75 -3.75 -20.81
N ASN A 177 0.15 -2.86 -20.42
CA ASN A 177 0.20 -1.49 -20.91
C ASN A 177 1.18 -1.39 -22.08
N SER A 178 0.67 -1.54 -23.30
CA SER A 178 1.48 -1.48 -24.52
C SER A 178 2.17 -0.13 -24.74
N ASN A 179 1.67 0.97 -24.12
CA ASN A 179 2.34 2.27 -24.18
C ASN A 179 3.73 2.25 -23.52
N CYS A 180 4.03 1.26 -22.66
CA CYS A 180 5.36 1.07 -22.11
C CYS A 180 6.38 0.55 -23.14
N LEU A 181 5.94 0.04 -24.29
CA LEU A 181 6.80 -0.34 -25.42
C LEU A 181 7.11 0.83 -26.37
N ASN A 182 6.48 1.99 -26.20
CA ASN A 182 6.71 3.12 -27.08
C ASN A 182 8.08 3.77 -26.77
N PRO A 183 9.07 3.72 -27.69
CA PRO A 183 10.39 4.29 -27.46
C PRO A 183 10.38 5.83 -27.42
N LEU A 184 9.30 6.45 -27.92
CA LEU A 184 9.10 7.90 -27.88
C LEU A 184 8.32 8.35 -26.64
N ARG A 185 8.02 7.45 -25.69
CA ARG A 185 7.29 7.82 -24.47
C ARG A 185 8.09 8.83 -23.67
N GLY A 186 7.50 10.01 -23.46
CA GLY A 186 8.11 11.13 -22.73
C GLY A 186 8.92 12.09 -23.60
N PHE A 187 9.09 11.82 -24.90
CA PHE A 187 9.68 12.78 -25.82
C PHE A 187 8.75 14.00 -25.96
N GLY A 188 9.24 15.18 -25.58
CA GLY A 188 8.47 16.43 -25.64
C GLY A 188 7.58 16.74 -24.43
N ASN A 189 7.57 15.90 -23.37
CA ASN A 189 6.88 16.23 -22.12
C ASN A 189 7.86 16.96 -21.17
N PRO A 190 7.59 18.23 -20.78
CA PRO A 190 8.46 18.98 -19.88
C PRO A 190 8.64 18.34 -18.50
N ASN A 191 7.73 17.44 -18.10
CA ASN A 191 7.79 16.71 -16.83
C ASN A 191 8.46 15.32 -16.94
N GLY A 192 9.08 15.00 -18.10
CA GLY A 192 9.72 13.72 -18.38
C GLY A 192 8.76 12.55 -18.61
N SER A 193 9.33 11.36 -18.90
CA SER A 193 8.57 10.11 -18.88
C SER A 193 8.44 9.65 -17.43
N GLY A 194 7.32 9.96 -16.76
CA GLY A 194 7.02 9.31 -15.47
C GLY A 194 7.10 7.78 -15.57
N VAL A 195 7.25 7.11 -14.42
CA VAL A 195 7.35 5.65 -14.32
C VAL A 195 6.27 4.93 -15.15
N CYS A 196 6.67 3.92 -15.93
CA CYS A 196 5.70 3.05 -16.62
C CYS A 196 5.52 1.78 -15.84
N TYR A 197 4.26 1.44 -15.60
CA TYR A 197 3.91 0.10 -15.20
C TYR A 197 3.48 -0.67 -16.44
N ALA A 198 4.34 -1.58 -16.92
CA ALA A 198 4.05 -2.46 -18.04
C ALA A 198 2.88 -3.40 -17.75
N TRP A 199 2.69 -3.76 -16.49
CA TRP A 199 1.58 -4.61 -16.06
C TRP A 199 0.79 -4.00 -14.93
N SER A 200 -0.52 -4.24 -14.98
CA SER A 200 -1.40 -4.13 -13.82
C SER A 200 -2.08 -5.47 -13.57
N GLY A 201 -2.35 -5.76 -12.31
CA GLY A 201 -3.07 -6.96 -11.93
C GLY A 201 -3.13 -7.11 -10.42
N THR A 202 -2.99 -8.34 -9.92
CA THR A 202 -3.23 -8.67 -8.52
C THR A 202 -1.96 -9.19 -7.86
N GLY A 203 -1.49 -8.51 -6.82
CA GLY A 203 -0.43 -9.01 -5.95
C GLY A 203 -1.00 -9.86 -4.82
N TYR A 204 -0.40 -11.01 -4.56
CA TYR A 204 -0.78 -11.92 -3.47
C TYR A 204 0.26 -11.85 -2.36
N TYR A 205 -0.11 -11.23 -1.25
CA TYR A 205 0.78 -10.92 -0.13
C TYR A 205 0.54 -11.83 1.06
N VAL A 206 1.62 -12.21 1.71
CA VAL A 206 1.60 -12.83 3.03
C VAL A 206 2.12 -11.81 4.03
N ILE A 207 1.30 -11.52 5.03
CA ILE A 207 1.66 -10.70 6.19
C ILE A 207 1.95 -11.67 7.34
N ARG A 208 3.15 -11.58 7.92
CA ARG A 208 3.61 -12.41 9.02
C ARG A 208 3.50 -11.65 10.34
N MET A 209 2.75 -12.21 11.28
CA MET A 209 2.62 -11.68 12.63
C MET A 209 2.80 -12.82 13.63
N ASN A 210 3.82 -12.77 14.48
CA ASN A 210 4.10 -13.78 15.51
C ASN A 210 3.98 -15.25 14.99
N ASN A 211 4.66 -15.54 13.88
CA ASN A 211 4.67 -16.83 13.15
C ASN A 211 3.36 -17.23 12.44
N GLU A 212 2.29 -16.45 12.55
CA GLU A 212 1.08 -16.66 11.76
C GLU A 212 1.12 -15.90 10.44
N LEU A 213 0.45 -16.46 9.44
CA LEU A 213 0.45 -15.95 8.07
C LEU A 213 -0.97 -15.53 7.68
N LEU A 214 -1.17 -14.22 7.47
CA LEU A 214 -2.38 -13.69 6.88
C LEU A 214 -2.17 -13.52 5.37
N LYS A 215 -3.11 -14.04 4.57
CA LYS A 215 -3.01 -14.10 3.11
C LYS A 215 -3.99 -13.11 2.48
N VAL A 216 -3.46 -12.02 1.93
CA VAL A 216 -4.25 -10.93 1.33
C VAL A 216 -3.90 -10.73 -0.13
N LYS A 217 -4.85 -10.34 -0.96
CA LYS A 217 -4.59 -9.92 -2.34
C LYS A 217 -5.03 -8.48 -2.54
N ILE A 218 -4.21 -7.71 -3.25
CA ILE A 218 -4.47 -6.31 -3.57
C ILE A 218 -4.14 -6.03 -5.04
N PRO A 219 -4.83 -5.07 -5.67
CA PRO A 219 -4.39 -4.52 -6.93
C PRO A 219 -2.96 -3.98 -6.85
N CYS A 220 -2.12 -4.38 -7.79
CA CYS A 220 -0.69 -4.06 -7.84
C CYS A 220 -0.26 -3.76 -9.28
N ARG A 221 0.88 -3.09 -9.43
CA ARG A 221 1.48 -2.74 -10.71
C ARG A 221 2.94 -3.14 -10.76
N ARG A 222 3.39 -3.54 -11.94
CA ARG A 222 4.78 -3.94 -12.17
C ARG A 222 5.38 -3.16 -13.33
N GLU A 223 6.60 -2.67 -13.14
CA GLU A 223 7.36 -1.94 -14.18
C GLU A 223 7.88 -2.87 -15.28
N GLY A 224 8.46 -4.01 -14.93
CA GLY A 224 9.10 -4.93 -15.87
C GLY A 224 8.13 -5.69 -16.78
N ILE A 225 8.55 -5.94 -18.02
CA ILE A 225 7.71 -6.54 -19.06
C ILE A 225 7.64 -8.07 -18.91
N LEU A 226 8.76 -8.78 -18.67
CA LEU A 226 8.77 -10.25 -18.65
C LEU A 226 9.47 -10.82 -17.42
N ILE A 227 10.71 -10.40 -17.17
CA ILE A 227 11.52 -10.88 -16.04
C ILE A 227 11.31 -9.89 -14.90
N PRO A 228 10.84 -10.34 -13.72
CA PRO A 228 10.70 -9.45 -12.58
C PRO A 228 12.09 -9.10 -12.03
N GLU A 229 12.42 -7.82 -12.00
CA GLU A 229 13.48 -7.30 -11.14
C GLU A 229 13.00 -7.15 -9.69
N GLU A 230 13.95 -6.96 -8.78
CA GLU A 230 13.74 -7.07 -7.33
C GLU A 230 12.85 -5.96 -6.76
N TYR A 231 12.70 -4.82 -7.46
CA TYR A 231 12.07 -3.60 -6.96
C TYR A 231 10.92 -3.05 -7.84
N GLU A 232 10.34 -3.87 -8.72
CA GLU A 232 9.44 -3.36 -9.77
C GLU A 232 7.98 -3.11 -9.36
N TYR A 233 7.62 -3.41 -8.11
CA TYR A 233 6.22 -3.45 -7.71
C TYR A 233 5.79 -2.16 -7.03
N ASN A 234 4.80 -1.49 -7.62
CA ASN A 234 4.05 -0.44 -6.94
C ASN A 234 2.76 -1.04 -6.38
N THR A 235 2.72 -1.16 -5.07
CA THR A 235 1.68 -1.86 -4.32
C THR A 235 0.75 -0.89 -3.60
N GLY A 236 1.21 0.34 -3.33
CA GLY A 236 0.54 1.30 -2.47
C GLY A 236 0.33 0.80 -1.03
N LEU A 237 1.03 -0.26 -0.61
CA LEU A 237 0.89 -0.86 0.72
C LEU A 237 2.02 -0.41 1.63
N SER A 238 1.65 0.14 2.78
CA SER A 238 2.54 0.48 3.88
C SER A 238 2.17 -0.30 5.13
N PHE A 239 3.16 -0.64 5.95
CA PHE A 239 2.98 -1.50 7.11
C PHE A 239 3.71 -0.92 8.33
N TYR A 240 2.96 -0.74 9.42
CA TYR A 240 3.41 -0.05 10.63
C TYR A 240 3.26 -0.96 11.83
N LYS A 241 4.34 -1.14 12.59
CA LYS A 241 4.27 -1.82 13.88
C LYS A 241 4.31 -0.82 15.01
N LEU A 242 3.65 -1.18 16.11
CA LEU A 242 3.91 -0.49 17.35
C LEU A 242 5.33 -0.81 17.84
N PRO A 243 6.00 0.14 18.49
CA PRO A 243 7.29 -0.11 19.14
C PRO A 243 7.21 -1.28 20.14
N ALA A 244 8.30 -2.02 20.29
CA ALA A 244 8.33 -3.19 21.18
C ALA A 244 8.08 -2.84 22.66
N ASP A 245 8.36 -1.60 23.06
CA ASP A 245 8.10 -1.05 24.39
C ASP A 245 6.65 -0.57 24.59
N ALA A 246 5.82 -0.61 23.54
CA ALA A 246 4.38 -0.40 23.69
C ALA A 246 3.75 -1.59 24.43
N ASN A 247 2.82 -1.31 25.34
CA ASN A 247 2.11 -2.33 26.15
C ASN A 247 1.31 -3.37 25.34
N GLN A 248 1.24 -3.25 24.01
CA GLN A 248 0.56 -4.18 23.09
C GLN A 248 1.38 -4.32 21.80
N PRO A 249 2.50 -5.06 21.80
CA PRO A 249 3.34 -5.24 20.60
C PRO A 249 2.65 -6.06 19.50
N ASP A 250 1.52 -6.70 19.82
CA ASP A 250 0.77 -7.59 18.93
C ASP A 250 -0.25 -6.86 18.04
N VAL A 251 -0.05 -5.55 17.82
CA VAL A 251 -0.87 -4.72 16.93
C VAL A 251 0.00 -4.10 15.83
N ALA A 252 -0.49 -4.17 14.61
CA ALA A 252 0.10 -3.50 13.46
C ALA A 252 -1.00 -2.80 12.63
N PHE A 253 -0.60 -1.79 11.88
CA PHE A 253 -1.48 -1.06 10.98
C PHE A 253 -1.00 -1.25 9.54
N LEU A 254 -1.95 -1.31 8.61
CA LEU A 254 -1.68 -1.29 7.19
C LEU A 254 -2.41 -0.12 6.56
N VAL A 255 -1.69 0.65 5.75
CA VAL A 255 -2.28 1.68 4.91
C VAL A 255 -2.19 1.19 3.47
N TYR A 256 -3.35 1.09 2.82
CA TYR A 256 -3.44 0.80 1.39
C TYR A 256 -3.85 2.05 0.64
N THR A 257 -3.06 2.43 -0.37
CA THR A 257 -3.20 3.62 -1.19
C THR A 257 -3.58 3.22 -2.62
N PRO A 258 -4.83 2.79 -2.86
CA PRO A 258 -5.28 2.46 -4.20
C PRO A 258 -5.22 3.67 -5.14
N ARG A 259 -4.84 3.44 -6.40
CA ARG A 259 -4.75 4.53 -7.38
C ARG A 259 -6.14 5.15 -7.64
N PHE A 260 -6.24 6.47 -7.52
CA PHE A 260 -7.46 7.25 -7.74
C PHE A 260 -8.62 6.93 -6.78
N GLN A 261 -8.31 6.33 -5.64
CA GLN A 261 -9.28 6.05 -4.59
C GLN A 261 -8.72 6.59 -3.26
N PRO A 262 -9.59 6.91 -2.28
CA PRO A 262 -9.14 7.28 -0.96
C PRO A 262 -8.28 6.18 -0.33
N ASN A 263 -7.33 6.59 0.50
CA ASN A 263 -6.51 5.67 1.28
C ASN A 263 -7.40 4.88 2.24
N GLU A 264 -6.99 3.65 2.51
CA GLU A 264 -7.70 2.71 3.37
C GLU A 264 -6.79 2.31 4.53
N LEU A 265 -7.27 2.45 5.77
CA LEU A 265 -6.58 1.97 6.97
C LEU A 265 -7.12 0.60 7.37
N TYR A 266 -6.20 -0.29 7.74
CA TYR A 266 -6.48 -1.60 8.30
C TYR A 266 -5.72 -1.77 9.61
N ILE A 267 -6.31 -2.50 10.54
CA ILE A 267 -5.67 -2.89 11.79
C ILE A 267 -5.54 -4.42 11.84
N LEU A 268 -4.32 -4.87 12.10
CA LEU A 268 -3.98 -6.25 12.39
C LEU A 268 -3.85 -6.40 13.90
N LYS A 269 -4.74 -7.19 14.50
CA LYS A 269 -4.79 -7.39 15.94
C LYS A 269 -5.09 -8.84 16.32
N LYS A 270 -4.78 -9.17 17.58
CA LYS A 270 -5.13 -10.47 18.16
C LYS A 270 -6.66 -10.61 18.32
N LYS A 271 -7.18 -11.82 18.15
CA LYS A 271 -8.58 -12.14 18.47
C LYS A 271 -8.76 -12.26 19.97
N HIS A 272 -9.91 -11.80 20.46
CA HIS A 272 -10.37 -12.00 21.84
C HIS A 272 -11.08 -13.35 21.99
#